data_AF-A0A9E5AIH2-F1
#
_entry.id   AF-A0A9E5AIH2-F1
#
_cell.length_a   1.000
_cell.length_b   1.000
_cell.length_c   1.000
_cell.angle_alpha   90.00
_cell.angle_beta   90.00
_cell.angle_gamma   90.00
#
_symmetry.space_group_name_H-M   'P 1'
#
loop_
_entity.id
_entity.type
_entity.pdbx_description
1 polymer ?
#
loop_
_entity_poly.entity_id
_entity_poly.type
_entity_poly.pdbx_seq_one_letter_code
_entity_poly.pdbx_strand_id
1 'polypeptide(L)'
;MPDTPVAKPLEVVAITPPAADRRAHRRSEPPKAGEKATRYTLPAHLESASPVGYRTRVSLSTSEAVQATQLLTLQRPTAFAQVRPVTEQEIFEESALGVLSARQSTNFQGQRQCTFGPHASQRIGHLLRGLTRRETEVLDNVAYTHVVLARPYRTPFTLLLTFVGHKPLLSLGTVPMRAWDKKVRHTDDIPSIGYLQHLHIGILADAMERAAVIGSAGRRLAQVFMAPFCGRGRKENKPLVHALEEMCGLKLQDRSQGWKVALVVQVGWAVSSERVSMAAETFRKIGAGLMALRSERILPGVNAEEKAPAEYRTPQGMDVPDQLTVMAGRAAYNAFAHWTGCDRDRAKELLLLDRIDALTPDGEQRLKEMRDEQNLVTDKLIAQLPLWADLPMGRALSRNAEKGRKAFALVGQRIYIVGLSARELERANLDWDHAVRAVGAAASRSALYAELMGTVELPADCDLLCGICLMAGPVNQNDIGKQFYGVPDLLQRNRPDGDPTSLLVWTLKAKTVADPIGNEEQLLNPARQGALVDLRACPHEICQVEEAGELVPMRQRGGRRNQERAFADINNFAAGPDSQEIAGNRGSAWPAGWSRAALWPEAFPPVSALTGKTPSIKG
;
A
#
# COMPACT_ATOMS: atom_id res chain seq x y z
N MET A 1 -17.55 0.78 26.26
CA MET A 1 -16.57 0.93 25.17
C MET A 1 -15.31 1.49 25.80
N PRO A 2 -14.14 0.87 25.65
CA PRO A 2 -12.90 1.53 26.05
C PRO A 2 -12.73 2.82 25.22
N ASP A 3 -12.19 3.87 25.85
CA ASP A 3 -11.88 5.14 25.18
C ASP A 3 -11.03 4.88 23.93
N THR A 4 -11.37 5.53 22.81
CA THR A 4 -10.60 5.44 21.57
C THR A 4 -9.12 5.75 21.88
N PRO A 5 -8.15 4.88 21.50
CA PRO A 5 -6.75 5.09 21.83
C PRO A 5 -6.28 6.44 21.29
N VAL A 6 -5.97 7.39 22.20
CA VAL A 6 -5.50 8.72 21.81
C VAL A 6 -4.10 8.58 21.20
N ALA A 7 -3.97 8.98 19.93
CA ALA A 7 -2.70 8.94 19.24
C ALA A 7 -1.70 9.90 19.93
N LYS A 8 -0.47 9.43 20.19
CA LYS A 8 0.58 10.34 20.68
C LYS A 8 0.98 11.31 19.58
N PRO A 9 1.21 12.60 19.89
CA PRO A 9 1.59 13.59 18.89
C PRO A 9 2.91 13.21 18.20
N LEU A 10 3.05 13.59 16.94
CA LEU A 10 4.27 13.42 16.15
C LEU A 10 4.95 14.76 15.99
N GLU A 11 6.28 14.76 16.06
CA GLU A 11 7.11 15.95 15.86
C GLU A 11 7.76 15.89 14.47
N VAL A 12 8.11 17.05 13.92
CA VAL A 12 8.89 17.11 12.66
C VAL A 12 10.36 16.89 13.00
N VAL A 13 10.96 15.86 12.40
CA VAL A 13 12.38 15.57 12.50
C VAL A 13 12.97 15.59 11.10
N ALA A 14 13.48 16.75 10.69
CA ALA A 14 14.11 16.92 9.38
C ALA A 14 15.42 16.11 9.29
N ILE A 15 15.79 15.74 8.07
CA ILE A 15 17.04 15.05 7.79
C ILE A 15 18.02 16.08 7.24
N THR A 16 19.15 16.25 7.91
CA THR A 16 20.14 17.23 7.48
C THR A 16 20.77 16.78 6.15
N PRO A 17 20.69 17.59 5.08
CA PRO A 17 21.40 17.29 3.84
C PRO A 17 22.92 17.34 4.08
N PRO A 18 23.73 16.59 3.31
CA PRO A 18 25.18 16.70 3.38
C PRO A 18 25.66 18.08 2.90
N ALA A 19 26.97 18.34 2.96
CA ALA A 19 27.58 19.53 2.37
C ALA A 19 27.27 19.63 0.87
N ALA A 20 27.18 20.86 0.33
CA ALA A 20 26.69 21.12 -1.03
C ALA A 20 27.49 20.40 -2.13
N ASP A 21 28.78 20.21 -1.94
CA ASP A 21 29.68 19.47 -2.84
C ASP A 21 29.38 17.95 -2.89
N ARG A 22 28.65 17.43 -1.91
CA ARG A 22 28.21 16.04 -1.81
C ARG A 22 26.73 15.84 -2.13
N ARG A 23 26.00 16.92 -2.38
CA ARG A 23 24.60 16.84 -2.82
C ARG A 23 24.57 16.48 -4.29
N ALA A 24 23.54 15.73 -4.64
CA ALA A 24 23.30 15.35 -6.01
C ALA A 24 21.80 15.25 -6.23
N HIS A 25 21.37 15.78 -7.37
CA HIS A 25 20.04 15.60 -7.91
C HIS A 25 20.19 14.73 -9.16
N ARG A 26 19.24 13.81 -9.37
CA ARG A 26 19.21 12.95 -10.54
C ARG A 26 19.02 13.79 -11.80
N ARG A 27 20.03 13.76 -12.66
CA ARG A 27 19.95 14.26 -14.03
C ARG A 27 19.69 13.10 -14.96
N SER A 28 18.48 12.54 -14.90
CA SER A 28 18.12 11.51 -15.88
C SER A 28 17.96 12.20 -17.23
N GLU A 29 18.60 11.65 -18.25
CA GLU A 29 18.52 12.11 -19.63
C GLU A 29 17.77 11.08 -20.48
N PRO A 30 17.11 11.48 -21.58
CA PRO A 30 16.69 10.53 -22.60
C PRO A 30 17.88 9.70 -23.10
N PRO A 31 17.68 8.46 -23.54
CA PRO A 31 18.77 7.66 -24.13
C PRO A 31 19.34 8.39 -25.35
N LYS A 32 20.67 8.43 -25.48
CA LYS A 32 21.32 8.99 -26.67
C LYS A 32 21.04 8.13 -27.90
N ALA A 33 21.20 8.70 -29.09
CA ALA A 33 21.04 7.95 -30.34
C ALA A 33 21.95 6.70 -30.35
N GLY A 34 21.36 5.51 -30.52
CA GLY A 34 22.06 4.23 -30.47
C GLY A 34 22.30 3.66 -29.06
N GLU A 35 22.00 4.42 -27.99
CA GLU A 35 22.08 3.93 -26.62
C GLU A 35 20.85 3.10 -26.25
N LYS A 36 21.07 1.95 -25.60
CA LYS A 36 19.97 1.14 -25.08
C LYS A 36 19.41 1.75 -23.80
N ALA A 37 18.13 2.13 -23.82
CA ALA A 37 17.42 2.64 -22.65
C ALA A 37 17.55 1.71 -21.42
N THR A 38 17.95 2.28 -20.30
CA THR A 38 18.17 1.58 -19.02
C THR A 38 17.22 2.10 -17.95
N ARG A 39 17.36 1.63 -16.70
CA ARG A 39 16.57 2.20 -15.59
C ARG A 39 16.94 3.65 -15.25
N TYR A 40 18.12 4.13 -15.68
CA TYR A 40 18.61 5.48 -15.38
C TYR A 40 18.22 6.53 -16.42
N THR A 41 17.81 6.10 -17.60
CA THR A 41 17.36 6.99 -18.67
C THR A 41 15.92 7.45 -18.40
N LEU A 42 15.59 8.67 -18.83
CA LEU A 42 14.20 9.12 -18.85
C LEU A 42 13.41 8.35 -19.92
N PRO A 43 12.17 7.93 -19.60
CA PRO A 43 11.21 7.46 -20.59
C PRO A 43 10.94 8.55 -21.63
N ALA A 44 10.85 8.18 -22.90
CA ALA A 44 10.61 9.12 -24.00
C ALA A 44 9.16 9.63 -24.04
N HIS A 45 8.20 8.79 -23.60
CA HIS A 45 6.78 9.12 -23.57
C HIS A 45 6.06 8.34 -22.46
N LEU A 46 4.83 8.74 -22.16
CA LEU A 46 3.90 8.02 -21.30
C LEU A 46 2.53 7.94 -21.97
N GLU A 47 2.11 6.73 -22.32
CA GLU A 47 0.74 6.44 -22.73
C GLU A 47 0.06 5.61 -21.64
N SER A 48 -0.64 6.29 -20.73
CA SER A 48 -1.35 5.63 -19.63
C SER A 48 -2.55 6.44 -19.17
N ALA A 49 -3.63 5.75 -18.83
CA ALA A 49 -4.81 6.31 -18.18
C ALA A 49 -4.71 6.32 -16.65
N SER A 50 -3.59 5.84 -16.08
CA SER A 50 -3.28 5.95 -14.66
C SER A 50 -3.28 7.42 -14.21
N PRO A 51 -3.73 7.73 -12.97
CA PRO A 51 -3.58 9.08 -12.40
C PRO A 51 -2.12 9.44 -12.09
N VAL A 52 -1.21 8.47 -12.16
CA VAL A 52 0.21 8.61 -11.85
C VAL A 52 0.99 8.89 -13.13
N GLY A 53 1.90 9.87 -13.06
CA GLY A 53 2.92 10.12 -14.07
C GLY A 53 4.31 10.07 -13.45
N TYR A 54 5.34 10.27 -14.25
CA TYR A 54 6.71 10.42 -13.77
C TYR A 54 6.85 11.78 -13.09
N ARG A 55 7.13 11.77 -11.77
CA ARG A 55 7.15 12.97 -10.93
C ARG A 55 8.47 13.17 -10.21
N THR A 56 8.75 14.44 -9.92
CA THR A 56 9.75 14.89 -8.95
C THR A 56 9.10 15.00 -7.57
N ARG A 57 9.91 14.97 -6.51
CA ARG A 57 9.42 15.13 -5.13
C ARG A 57 9.06 16.59 -4.89
N VAL A 58 8.08 16.82 -4.03
CA VAL A 58 7.64 18.17 -3.63
C VAL A 58 8.30 18.48 -2.31
N SER A 59 9.06 19.58 -2.25
CA SER A 59 9.63 20.08 -0.99
C SER A 59 8.52 20.65 -0.12
N LEU A 60 8.51 20.29 1.16
CA LEU A 60 7.64 20.87 2.18
C LEU A 60 8.44 21.82 3.04
N SER A 61 7.90 22.99 3.35
CA SER A 61 8.46 23.80 4.43
C SER A 61 8.25 23.10 5.77
N THR A 62 9.00 23.51 6.79
CA THR A 62 8.83 23.01 8.16
C THR A 62 7.41 23.24 8.67
N SER A 63 6.78 24.39 8.35
CA SER A 63 5.39 24.66 8.76
C SER A 63 4.37 23.80 8.03
N GLU A 64 4.58 23.52 6.74
CA GLU A 64 3.77 22.58 5.97
C GLU A 64 3.93 21.15 6.52
N ALA A 65 5.14 20.76 6.91
CA ALA A 65 5.41 19.46 7.53
C ALA A 65 4.71 19.29 8.88
N VAL A 66 4.68 20.35 9.71
CA VAL A 66 3.92 20.36 10.98
C VAL A 66 2.42 20.19 10.70
N GLN A 67 1.88 20.81 9.65
CA GLN A 67 0.48 20.60 9.27
C GLN A 67 0.24 19.16 8.78
N ALA A 68 1.19 18.60 8.02
CA ALA A 68 1.10 17.25 7.49
C ALA A 68 1.08 16.16 8.59
N THR A 69 1.68 16.40 9.76
CA THR A 69 1.65 15.41 10.87
C THR A 69 0.23 15.15 11.38
N GLN A 70 -0.71 16.10 11.21
CA GLN A 70 -2.12 15.89 11.56
C GLN A 70 -2.72 14.70 10.80
N LEU A 71 -2.30 14.48 9.55
CA LEU A 71 -2.76 13.36 8.71
C LEU A 71 -2.23 11.99 9.20
N LEU A 72 -1.22 11.99 10.06
CA LEU A 72 -0.63 10.78 10.65
C LEU A 72 -1.19 10.48 12.06
N THR A 73 -2.03 11.36 12.59
CA THR A 73 -2.66 11.22 13.91
C THR A 73 -4.18 11.35 13.83
N LEU A 74 -4.76 11.08 12.65
CA LEU A 74 -6.20 11.12 12.43
C LEU A 74 -6.93 10.24 13.46
N GLN A 75 -8.01 10.81 13.98
CA GLN A 75 -8.94 10.11 14.86
C GLN A 75 -10.12 9.61 14.04
N ARG A 76 -10.77 8.55 14.53
CA ARG A 76 -12.03 8.10 13.95
C ARG A 76 -13.08 9.22 14.12
N PRO A 77 -13.86 9.55 13.08
CA PRO A 77 -14.93 10.53 13.22
C PRO A 77 -15.94 10.06 14.26
N THR A 78 -16.47 10.98 15.08
CA THR A 78 -17.55 10.63 16.02
C THR A 78 -18.93 10.78 15.40
N ALA A 79 -19.05 11.61 14.37
CA ALA A 79 -20.26 11.80 13.57
C ALA A 79 -19.91 12.40 12.20
N PHE A 80 -20.85 12.29 11.26
CA PHE A 80 -20.80 13.08 10.03
C PHE A 80 -21.84 14.20 10.07
N ALA A 81 -21.43 15.38 9.60
CA ALA A 81 -22.30 16.53 9.39
C ALA A 81 -23.28 16.28 8.22
N GLN A 82 -24.19 17.23 8.00
CA GLN A 82 -25.17 17.14 6.92
C GLN A 82 -24.51 16.87 5.56
N VAL A 83 -25.07 15.91 4.83
CA VAL A 83 -24.61 15.51 3.50
C VAL A 83 -24.72 16.70 2.53
N ARG A 84 -23.66 16.93 1.78
CA ARG A 84 -23.60 17.90 0.67
C ARG A 84 -23.08 17.21 -0.59
N PRO A 85 -23.39 17.73 -1.78
CA PRO A 85 -22.92 17.17 -3.05
C PRO A 85 -21.39 17.06 -3.09
N VAL A 86 -20.93 16.00 -3.75
CA VAL A 86 -19.51 15.65 -3.93
C VAL A 86 -19.21 15.66 -5.41
N THR A 87 -18.08 16.25 -5.80
CA THR A 87 -17.72 16.33 -7.23
C THR A 87 -16.99 15.07 -7.70
N GLU A 88 -17.05 14.80 -9.01
CA GLU A 88 -16.27 13.70 -9.61
C GLU A 88 -14.76 13.89 -9.38
N GLN A 89 -14.25 15.14 -9.42
CA GLN A 89 -12.83 15.45 -9.17
C GLN A 89 -12.39 15.02 -7.78
N GLU A 90 -13.20 15.30 -6.75
CA GLU A 90 -12.86 14.95 -5.38
C GLU A 90 -12.79 13.41 -5.20
N ILE A 91 -13.73 12.65 -5.78
CA ILE A 91 -13.70 11.18 -5.75
C ILE A 91 -12.50 10.64 -6.54
N PHE A 92 -12.11 11.32 -7.62
CA PHE A 92 -10.95 10.92 -8.43
C PHE A 92 -9.66 11.03 -7.66
N GLU A 93 -9.42 12.18 -7.02
CA GLU A 93 -8.20 12.43 -6.26
C GLU A 93 -8.14 11.56 -5.00
N GLU A 94 -9.29 11.32 -4.37
CA GLU A 94 -9.41 10.38 -3.25
C GLU A 94 -9.10 8.94 -3.69
N SER A 95 -9.69 8.48 -4.79
CA SER A 95 -9.40 7.14 -5.33
C SER A 95 -7.95 7.01 -5.84
N ALA A 96 -7.37 8.11 -6.34
CA ALA A 96 -5.99 8.19 -6.77
C ALA A 96 -5.04 7.91 -5.60
N LEU A 97 -5.22 8.61 -4.46
CA LEU A 97 -4.42 8.42 -3.25
C LEU A 97 -4.73 7.10 -2.51
N GLY A 98 -5.94 6.58 -2.68
CA GLY A 98 -6.40 5.30 -2.15
C GLY A 98 -6.08 4.13 -3.07
N VAL A 99 -7.11 3.46 -3.59
CA VAL A 99 -6.98 2.16 -4.27
C VAL A 99 -6.06 2.16 -5.50
N LEU A 100 -5.89 3.30 -6.18
CA LEU A 100 -5.06 3.37 -7.40
C LEU A 100 -3.57 3.52 -7.10
N SER A 101 -3.19 3.99 -5.90
CA SER A 101 -1.79 4.27 -5.58
C SER A 101 -1.33 3.91 -4.18
N ALA A 102 -2.16 3.25 -3.36
CA ALA A 102 -1.82 2.85 -1.99
C ALA A 102 -0.54 1.99 -1.96
N ARG A 103 0.61 2.67 -1.87
CA ARG A 103 2.00 2.20 -1.73
C ARG A 103 2.28 0.75 -2.12
N GLN A 104 2.00 0.42 -3.38
CA GLN A 104 2.40 -0.87 -3.96
C GLN A 104 3.74 -0.72 -4.68
N SER A 105 4.80 -1.29 -4.10
CA SER A 105 6.11 -1.43 -4.77
C SER A 105 6.11 -2.54 -5.83
N THR A 106 5.15 -3.46 -5.72
CA THR A 106 4.74 -4.42 -6.74
C THR A 106 3.25 -4.17 -6.96
N ASN A 107 2.89 -3.51 -8.07
CA ASN A 107 1.48 -3.33 -8.37
C ASN A 107 0.83 -4.71 -8.43
N PHE A 108 -0.28 -4.84 -7.73
CA PHE A 108 -1.11 -6.03 -7.70
C PHE A 108 -2.54 -5.63 -8.04
N GLN A 109 -3.01 -6.04 -9.21
CA GLN A 109 -4.38 -5.80 -9.66
C GLN A 109 -5.37 -6.80 -9.05
N GLY A 110 -5.23 -7.08 -7.75
CA GLY A 110 -6.18 -7.88 -7.00
C GLY A 110 -7.02 -7.06 -6.04
N GLN A 111 -7.25 -5.78 -6.37
CA GLN A 111 -8.14 -4.87 -5.67
C GLN A 111 -9.09 -4.19 -6.66
N ARG A 112 -10.35 -3.99 -6.25
CA ARG A 112 -11.37 -3.19 -6.96
C ARG A 112 -12.13 -2.34 -5.93
N GLN A 113 -12.67 -1.22 -6.36
CA GLN A 113 -13.47 -0.32 -5.53
C GLN A 113 -14.82 -0.10 -6.21
N CYS A 114 -15.91 -0.31 -5.48
CA CYS A 114 -17.25 0.15 -5.86
C CYS A 114 -17.63 1.29 -4.91
N THR A 115 -17.96 2.45 -5.46
CA THR A 115 -18.37 3.62 -4.67
C THR A 115 -19.86 3.85 -4.81
N PHE A 116 -20.57 3.84 -3.70
CA PHE A 116 -22.02 3.99 -3.62
C PHE A 116 -22.39 5.38 -3.11
N GLY A 117 -23.39 5.99 -3.72
CA GLY A 117 -23.88 7.31 -3.33
C GLY A 117 -24.68 7.30 -2.04
N PRO A 118 -25.18 8.46 -1.59
CA PRO A 118 -25.84 8.62 -0.29
C PRO A 118 -26.99 7.61 -0.05
N HIS A 119 -27.83 7.34 -1.06
CA HIS A 119 -28.96 6.42 -0.95
C HIS A 119 -28.51 4.96 -0.69
N ALA A 120 -27.66 4.42 -1.54
CA ALA A 120 -27.12 3.08 -1.33
C ALA A 120 -26.25 2.99 -0.06
N SER A 121 -25.56 4.07 0.32
CA SER A 121 -24.82 4.16 1.58
C SER A 121 -25.70 3.97 2.82
N GLN A 122 -26.95 4.40 2.82
CA GLN A 122 -27.86 4.13 3.94
C GLN A 122 -28.17 2.63 4.07
N ARG A 123 -28.42 1.96 2.95
CA ARG A 123 -28.63 0.51 2.90
C ARG A 123 -27.37 -0.24 3.36
N ILE A 124 -26.19 0.19 2.90
CA ILE A 124 -24.92 -0.36 3.36
C ILE A 124 -24.75 -0.14 4.86
N GLY A 125 -25.08 1.05 5.37
CA GLY A 125 -25.07 1.35 6.81
C GLY A 125 -25.94 0.39 7.63
N HIS A 126 -27.12 0.02 7.14
CA HIS A 126 -27.96 -1.01 7.77
C HIS A 126 -27.28 -2.38 7.82
N LEU A 127 -26.66 -2.82 6.71
CA LEU A 127 -25.89 -4.07 6.68
C LEU A 127 -24.70 -4.03 7.64
N LEU A 128 -23.96 -2.90 7.68
CA LEU A 128 -22.82 -2.72 8.56
C LEU A 128 -23.22 -2.82 10.04
N ARG A 129 -24.37 -2.26 10.45
CA ARG A 129 -24.85 -2.35 11.85
C ARG A 129 -25.10 -3.79 12.30
N GLY A 130 -25.47 -4.67 11.36
CA GLY A 130 -25.64 -6.10 11.64
C GLY A 130 -24.34 -6.87 11.79
N LEU A 131 -23.19 -6.29 11.42
CA LEU A 131 -21.91 -6.99 11.50
C LEU A 131 -21.41 -7.09 12.94
N THR A 132 -20.88 -8.25 13.29
CA THR A 132 -20.09 -8.49 14.50
C THR A 132 -18.64 -8.05 14.31
N ARG A 133 -17.92 -7.85 15.42
CA ARG A 133 -16.48 -7.52 15.44
C ARG A 133 -16.11 -6.26 14.67
N ARG A 134 -16.98 -5.25 14.69
CA ARG A 134 -16.67 -3.92 14.17
C ARG A 134 -15.62 -3.25 15.04
N GLU A 135 -14.65 -2.59 14.42
CA GLU A 135 -13.64 -1.80 15.14
C GLU A 135 -14.21 -0.51 15.75
N THR A 136 -15.43 -0.14 15.37
CA THR A 136 -16.06 1.15 15.69
C THR A 136 -17.55 1.13 15.35
N GLU A 137 -18.26 2.21 15.67
CA GLU A 137 -19.67 2.36 15.34
C GLU A 137 -19.92 2.76 13.89
N VAL A 138 -21.10 2.40 13.39
CA VAL A 138 -21.55 2.78 12.06
C VAL A 138 -22.24 4.13 12.14
N LEU A 139 -21.78 5.09 11.33
CA LEU A 139 -22.24 6.47 11.39
C LEU A 139 -23.38 6.72 10.39
N ASP A 140 -24.23 7.69 10.74
CA ASP A 140 -25.26 8.28 9.88
C ASP A 140 -24.70 9.47 9.07
N ASN A 141 -25.53 10.07 8.19
CA ASN A 141 -25.15 11.19 7.31
C ASN A 141 -23.92 10.90 6.42
N VAL A 142 -23.80 9.66 5.99
CA VAL A 142 -22.73 9.22 5.07
C VAL A 142 -22.96 9.86 3.71
N ALA A 143 -21.94 10.53 3.18
CA ALA A 143 -21.99 11.13 1.85
C ALA A 143 -21.85 10.07 0.75
N TYR A 144 -21.02 9.05 0.97
CA TYR A 144 -20.86 7.90 0.10
C TYR A 144 -20.11 6.78 0.82
N THR A 145 -20.10 5.59 0.23
CA THR A 145 -19.41 4.43 0.79
C THR A 145 -18.56 3.74 -0.27
N HIS A 146 -17.28 3.57 0.01
CA HIS A 146 -16.42 2.69 -0.76
C HIS A 146 -16.52 1.26 -0.23
N VAL A 147 -16.81 0.31 -1.11
CA VAL A 147 -16.65 -1.11 -0.85
C VAL A 147 -15.47 -1.60 -1.67
N VAL A 148 -14.42 -2.03 -0.97
CA VAL A 148 -13.22 -2.55 -1.63
C VAL A 148 -13.28 -4.06 -1.67
N LEU A 149 -13.14 -4.60 -2.88
CA LEU A 149 -13.03 -6.01 -3.16
C LEU A 149 -11.54 -6.36 -3.29
N ALA A 150 -11.17 -7.55 -2.84
CA ALA A 150 -9.84 -8.09 -3.10
C ALA A 150 -9.87 -9.58 -3.43
N ARG A 151 -8.86 -10.04 -4.17
CA ARG A 151 -8.64 -11.46 -4.47
C ARG A 151 -7.24 -11.91 -4.02
N PRO A 152 -7.03 -13.21 -3.77
CA PRO A 152 -5.74 -13.76 -3.36
C PRO A 152 -4.61 -13.48 -4.37
N TYR A 153 -3.37 -13.49 -3.87
CA TYR A 153 -2.18 -13.39 -4.71
C TYR A 153 -2.02 -14.63 -5.59
N ARG A 154 -2.00 -14.40 -6.90
CA ARG A 154 -1.79 -15.43 -7.93
C ARG A 154 -0.82 -14.90 -8.98
N THR A 155 0.46 -15.20 -8.78
CA THR A 155 1.57 -14.83 -9.67
C THR A 155 2.37 -16.07 -10.10
N PRO A 156 3.24 -15.96 -11.12
CA PRO A 156 4.18 -17.05 -11.45
C PRO A 156 5.02 -17.52 -10.26
N PHE A 157 5.39 -16.61 -9.34
CA PHE A 157 6.07 -16.97 -8.09
C PHE A 157 5.18 -17.83 -7.19
N THR A 158 3.91 -17.45 -6.99
CA THR A 158 3.01 -18.31 -6.21
C THR A 158 2.81 -19.68 -6.86
N LEU A 159 2.81 -19.77 -8.20
CA LEU A 159 2.73 -21.05 -8.90
C LEU A 159 3.96 -21.93 -8.63
N LEU A 160 5.15 -21.35 -8.62
CA LEU A 160 6.40 -22.05 -8.25
C LEU A 160 6.29 -22.73 -6.89
N LEU A 161 5.67 -22.08 -5.89
CA LEU A 161 5.53 -22.63 -4.54
C LEU A 161 4.74 -23.94 -4.48
N THR A 162 3.86 -24.20 -5.47
CA THR A 162 3.13 -25.47 -5.57
C THR A 162 4.05 -26.64 -5.82
N PHE A 163 5.26 -26.41 -6.33
CA PHE A 163 6.27 -27.42 -6.63
C PHE A 163 7.33 -27.57 -5.54
N VAL A 164 7.27 -26.78 -4.46
CA VAL A 164 8.26 -26.80 -3.37
C VAL A 164 7.88 -27.81 -2.28
N GLY A 165 8.90 -28.48 -1.72
CA GLY A 165 8.76 -29.37 -0.57
C GLY A 165 8.23 -30.78 -0.88
N HIS A 166 8.18 -31.18 -2.15
CA HIS A 166 7.67 -32.49 -2.55
C HIS A 166 8.76 -33.55 -2.60
N LYS A 167 8.45 -34.77 -2.15
CA LYS A 167 9.32 -35.93 -2.35
C LYS A 167 9.20 -36.43 -3.80
N PRO A 168 10.31 -36.84 -4.46
CA PRO A 168 10.34 -37.16 -5.90
C PRO A 168 9.23 -38.10 -6.40
N LEU A 169 8.81 -39.08 -5.60
CA LEU A 169 7.78 -40.07 -5.99
C LEU A 169 6.35 -39.71 -5.54
N LEU A 170 6.18 -38.96 -4.44
CA LEU A 170 4.86 -38.52 -3.96
C LEU A 170 4.34 -37.29 -4.73
N SER A 171 5.25 -36.56 -5.38
CA SER A 171 4.97 -35.33 -6.11
C SER A 171 3.88 -35.45 -7.18
N LEU A 172 3.73 -36.63 -7.81
CA LEU A 172 2.73 -36.87 -8.86
C LEU A 172 1.29 -36.79 -8.36
N GLY A 173 1.03 -37.08 -7.07
CA GLY A 173 -0.30 -36.93 -6.46
C GLY A 173 -0.47 -35.61 -5.71
N THR A 174 0.56 -35.19 -4.97
CA THR A 174 0.48 -34.00 -4.09
C THR A 174 0.50 -32.68 -4.84
N VAL A 175 1.18 -32.58 -6.00
CA VAL A 175 1.20 -31.37 -6.83
C VAL A 175 -0.19 -31.08 -7.44
N PRO A 176 -0.86 -32.03 -8.12
CA PRO A 176 -2.23 -31.81 -8.60
C PRO A 176 -3.22 -31.45 -7.49
N MET A 177 -3.11 -32.09 -6.32
CA MET A 177 -3.96 -31.79 -5.16
C MET A 177 -3.77 -30.34 -4.68
N ARG A 178 -2.53 -29.88 -4.50
CA ARG A 178 -2.24 -28.48 -4.12
C ARG A 178 -2.68 -27.50 -5.21
N ALA A 179 -2.49 -27.83 -6.48
CA ALA A 179 -2.97 -27.01 -7.59
C ALA A 179 -4.50 -26.88 -7.58
N TRP A 180 -5.20 -27.98 -7.31
CA TRP A 180 -6.65 -28.01 -7.14
C TRP A 180 -7.10 -27.16 -5.95
N ASP A 181 -6.51 -27.36 -4.77
CA ASP A 181 -6.82 -26.58 -3.56
C ASP A 181 -6.56 -25.09 -3.77
N LYS A 182 -5.46 -24.74 -4.44
CA LYS A 182 -5.15 -23.36 -4.80
C LYS A 182 -6.19 -22.74 -5.75
N LYS A 183 -6.65 -23.52 -6.73
CA LYS A 183 -7.63 -23.08 -7.73
C LYS A 183 -9.03 -22.94 -7.13
N VAL A 184 -9.45 -23.89 -6.32
CA VAL A 184 -10.85 -24.03 -5.86
C VAL A 184 -11.06 -23.49 -4.45
N ARG A 185 -10.14 -23.77 -3.52
CA ARG A 185 -10.23 -23.36 -2.11
C ARG A 185 -9.42 -22.10 -1.80
N HIS A 186 -8.67 -21.63 -2.78
CA HIS A 186 -7.75 -20.50 -2.65
C HIS A 186 -6.67 -20.68 -1.59
N THR A 187 -6.30 -21.91 -1.25
CA THR A 187 -5.23 -22.19 -0.29
C THR A 187 -3.90 -21.63 -0.74
N ASP A 188 -3.12 -21.11 0.21
CA ASP A 188 -1.77 -20.62 0.00
C ASP A 188 -0.74 -21.69 0.38
N ASP A 189 0.37 -21.73 -0.36
CA ASP A 189 1.41 -22.74 -0.20
C ASP A 189 2.35 -22.47 0.96
N ILE A 190 2.49 -21.20 1.33
CA ILE A 190 3.17 -20.74 2.54
C ILE A 190 2.31 -19.63 3.15
N PRO A 191 2.25 -19.52 4.49
CA PRO A 191 1.43 -18.51 5.16
C PRO A 191 1.68 -17.07 4.72
N SER A 192 2.95 -16.69 4.47
CA SER A 192 3.32 -15.31 4.13
C SER A 192 2.68 -14.79 2.83
N ILE A 193 2.34 -15.68 1.88
CA ILE A 193 1.61 -15.30 0.65
C ILE A 193 0.16 -14.91 0.94
N GLY A 194 -0.49 -15.60 1.89
CA GLY A 194 -1.80 -15.19 2.37
C GLY A 194 -1.71 -13.84 3.07
N TYR A 195 -0.70 -13.68 3.94
CA TYR A 195 -0.50 -12.45 4.71
C TYR A 195 -0.23 -11.23 3.83
N LEU A 196 0.42 -11.38 2.67
CA LEU A 196 0.63 -10.30 1.70
C LEU A 196 -0.66 -9.56 1.34
N GLN A 197 -1.73 -10.30 1.07
CA GLN A 197 -3.03 -9.69 0.77
C GLN A 197 -3.49 -8.84 1.97
N HIS A 198 -3.40 -9.37 3.19
CA HIS A 198 -3.82 -8.69 4.40
C HIS A 198 -2.97 -7.44 4.70
N LEU A 199 -1.64 -7.52 4.56
CA LEU A 199 -0.74 -6.38 4.69
C LEU A 199 -1.13 -5.26 3.71
N HIS A 200 -1.43 -5.59 2.45
CA HIS A 200 -1.85 -4.61 1.45
C HIS A 200 -3.22 -3.99 1.76
N ILE A 201 -4.17 -4.76 2.30
CA ILE A 201 -5.44 -4.22 2.76
C ILE A 201 -5.25 -3.25 3.94
N GLY A 202 -4.32 -3.54 4.84
CA GLY A 202 -3.90 -2.63 5.90
C GLY A 202 -3.32 -1.31 5.39
N ILE A 203 -2.37 -1.40 4.45
CA ILE A 203 -1.79 -0.22 3.77
C ILE A 203 -2.89 0.61 3.10
N LEU A 204 -3.81 -0.05 2.40
CA LEU A 204 -4.92 0.59 1.72
C LEU A 204 -5.89 1.27 2.70
N ALA A 205 -6.27 0.61 3.80
CA ALA A 205 -7.15 1.20 4.81
C ALA A 205 -6.58 2.50 5.38
N ASP A 206 -5.29 2.48 5.75
CA ASP A 206 -4.56 3.64 6.25
C ASP A 206 -4.41 4.75 5.20
N ALA A 207 -4.25 4.39 3.91
CA ALA A 207 -4.23 5.34 2.82
C ALA A 207 -5.61 5.96 2.55
N MET A 208 -6.68 5.18 2.53
CA MET A 208 -8.04 5.64 2.27
C MET A 208 -8.55 6.58 3.37
N GLU A 209 -8.19 6.34 4.63
CA GLU A 209 -8.51 7.25 5.74
C GLU A 209 -7.98 8.67 5.45
N ARG A 210 -6.73 8.79 5.02
CA ARG A 210 -6.12 10.08 4.66
C ARG A 210 -6.60 10.62 3.31
N ALA A 211 -6.89 9.74 2.35
CA ALA A 211 -7.27 10.15 1.00
C ALA A 211 -8.56 10.98 1.00
N ALA A 212 -9.54 10.60 1.82
CA ALA A 212 -10.78 11.37 1.99
C ALA A 212 -10.52 12.80 2.51
N VAL A 213 -9.56 12.94 3.43
CA VAL A 213 -9.15 14.25 3.96
C VAL A 213 -8.45 15.08 2.89
N ILE A 214 -7.46 14.50 2.20
CA ILE A 214 -6.65 15.24 1.22
C ILE A 214 -7.49 15.62 -0.02
N GLY A 215 -8.22 14.66 -0.59
CA GLY A 215 -9.06 14.88 -1.77
C GLY A 215 -10.22 15.86 -1.55
N SER A 216 -10.62 16.06 -0.28
CA SER A 216 -11.65 17.04 0.09
C SER A 216 -11.11 18.34 0.69
N ALA A 217 -9.78 18.51 0.80
CA ALA A 217 -9.16 19.62 1.53
C ALA A 217 -9.70 19.76 2.97
N GLY A 218 -9.70 18.64 3.70
CA GLY A 218 -10.06 18.55 5.11
C GLY A 218 -11.55 18.55 5.41
N ARG A 219 -12.41 18.69 4.39
CA ARG A 219 -13.87 18.81 4.57
C ARG A 219 -14.56 17.48 4.90
N ARG A 220 -13.93 16.35 4.59
CA ARG A 220 -14.46 15.00 4.82
C ARG A 220 -13.51 14.15 5.64
N LEU A 221 -14.09 13.21 6.37
CA LEU A 221 -13.40 12.17 7.13
C LEU A 221 -13.95 10.80 6.71
N ALA A 222 -13.13 9.77 6.92
CA ALA A 222 -13.46 8.40 6.57
C ALA A 222 -13.53 7.51 7.82
N GLN A 223 -14.56 6.67 7.90
CA GLN A 223 -14.69 5.60 8.87
C GLN A 223 -14.49 4.26 8.16
N VAL A 224 -13.36 3.61 8.43
CA VAL A 224 -12.96 2.36 7.76
C VAL A 224 -13.24 1.16 8.65
N PHE A 225 -13.77 0.09 8.03
CA PHE A 225 -14.06 -1.20 8.63
C PHE A 225 -13.27 -2.30 7.91
N MET A 226 -12.33 -2.94 8.62
CA MET A 226 -11.55 -4.07 8.13
C MET A 226 -11.88 -5.38 8.86
N ALA A 227 -12.03 -5.33 10.19
CA ALA A 227 -12.15 -6.52 11.03
C ALA A 227 -13.35 -7.42 10.70
N PRO A 228 -14.54 -6.88 10.36
CA PRO A 228 -15.67 -7.72 9.97
C PRO A 228 -15.45 -8.56 8.70
N PHE A 229 -14.43 -8.23 7.89
CA PHE A 229 -14.21 -8.78 6.56
C PHE A 229 -12.99 -9.71 6.45
N CYS A 230 -12.37 -10.10 7.58
CA CYS A 230 -11.28 -11.08 7.64
C CYS A 230 -11.44 -12.09 8.79
N GLY A 231 -10.63 -13.15 8.79
CA GLY A 231 -10.54 -14.14 9.87
C GLY A 231 -11.89 -14.60 10.41
N ARG A 232 -12.05 -14.53 11.75
CA ARG A 232 -13.30 -14.85 12.46
C ARG A 232 -14.47 -13.97 12.02
N GLY A 233 -14.24 -12.66 11.86
CA GLY A 233 -15.29 -11.70 11.47
C GLY A 233 -15.96 -12.07 10.16
N ARG A 234 -15.18 -12.45 9.14
CA ARG A 234 -15.74 -12.86 7.84
C ARG A 234 -16.60 -14.12 7.95
N LYS A 235 -16.18 -15.09 8.77
CA LYS A 235 -16.90 -16.36 8.95
C LYS A 235 -18.24 -16.12 9.65
N GLU A 236 -18.23 -15.31 10.71
CA GLU A 236 -19.42 -14.96 11.49
C GLU A 236 -20.41 -14.10 10.67
N ASN A 237 -19.90 -13.17 9.86
CA ASN A 237 -20.71 -12.22 9.10
C ASN A 237 -21.09 -12.68 7.69
N LYS A 238 -20.92 -13.97 7.36
CA LYS A 238 -21.04 -14.47 5.98
C LYS A 238 -22.29 -13.98 5.24
N PRO A 239 -23.53 -14.05 5.77
CA PRO A 239 -24.72 -13.61 5.04
C PRO A 239 -24.70 -12.12 4.68
N LEU A 240 -24.28 -11.26 5.63
CA LEU A 240 -24.22 -9.82 5.43
C LEU A 240 -23.09 -9.42 4.46
N VAL A 241 -21.95 -10.10 4.55
CA VAL A 241 -20.86 -9.93 3.57
C VAL A 241 -21.30 -10.34 2.18
N HIS A 242 -22.06 -11.44 2.04
CA HIS A 242 -22.63 -11.86 0.75
C HIS A 242 -23.58 -10.81 0.16
N ALA A 243 -24.42 -10.18 0.99
CA ALA A 243 -25.30 -9.09 0.53
C ALA A 243 -24.51 -7.88 0.02
N LEU A 244 -23.39 -7.51 0.68
CA LEU A 244 -22.49 -6.45 0.19
C LEU A 244 -21.81 -6.85 -1.13
N GLU A 245 -21.39 -8.12 -1.25
CA GLU A 245 -20.81 -8.66 -2.48
C GLU A 245 -21.79 -8.62 -3.66
N GLU A 246 -23.07 -8.90 -3.42
CA GLU A 246 -24.15 -8.78 -4.42
C GLU A 246 -24.39 -7.32 -4.83
N MET A 247 -24.38 -6.38 -3.89
CA MET A 247 -24.44 -4.94 -4.21
C MET A 247 -23.28 -4.48 -5.10
N CYS A 248 -22.10 -5.09 -4.95
CA CYS A 248 -20.94 -4.83 -5.81
C CYS A 248 -21.00 -5.56 -7.17
N GLY A 249 -22.09 -6.28 -7.47
CA GLY A 249 -22.26 -7.01 -8.72
C GLY A 249 -21.36 -8.23 -8.88
N LEU A 250 -20.82 -8.81 -7.79
CA LEU A 250 -19.96 -9.99 -7.88
C LEU A 250 -20.70 -11.20 -8.44
N LYS A 251 -20.28 -11.65 -9.63
CA LYS A 251 -20.83 -12.84 -10.29
C LYS A 251 -20.17 -14.12 -9.79
N LEU A 252 -20.75 -15.26 -10.14
CA LEU A 252 -20.16 -16.58 -9.83
C LEU A 252 -18.72 -16.70 -10.35
N GLN A 253 -18.44 -16.14 -11.53
CA GLN A 253 -17.10 -16.12 -12.11
C GLN A 253 -16.11 -15.33 -11.23
N ASP A 254 -16.48 -14.16 -10.72
CA ASP A 254 -15.60 -13.39 -9.84
C ASP A 254 -15.34 -14.13 -8.52
N ARG A 255 -16.39 -14.75 -7.95
CA ARG A 255 -16.28 -15.57 -6.74
C ARG A 255 -15.34 -16.76 -6.96
N SER A 256 -15.39 -17.40 -8.13
CA SER A 256 -14.47 -18.50 -8.48
C SER A 256 -13.00 -18.06 -8.63
N GLN A 257 -12.76 -16.76 -8.84
CA GLN A 257 -11.43 -16.16 -8.83
C GLN A 257 -11.00 -15.68 -7.44
N GLY A 258 -11.87 -15.84 -6.43
CA GLY A 258 -11.62 -15.45 -5.04
C GLY A 258 -11.88 -13.98 -4.75
N TRP A 259 -12.57 -13.24 -5.62
CA TRP A 259 -12.99 -11.88 -5.33
C TRP A 259 -13.98 -11.86 -4.17
N LYS A 260 -13.71 -10.99 -3.21
CA LYS A 260 -14.49 -10.85 -1.98
C LYS A 260 -14.39 -9.45 -1.41
N VAL A 261 -15.39 -9.02 -0.65
CA VAL A 261 -15.29 -7.77 0.12
C VAL A 261 -14.15 -7.89 1.13
N ALA A 262 -13.24 -6.92 1.08
CA ALA A 262 -12.03 -6.88 1.90
C ALA A 262 -12.09 -5.79 2.97
N LEU A 263 -12.65 -4.61 2.64
CA LEU A 263 -12.96 -3.55 3.60
C LEU A 263 -14.12 -2.68 3.10
N VAL A 264 -14.71 -1.91 3.99
CA VAL A 264 -15.74 -0.91 3.68
C VAL A 264 -15.36 0.42 4.34
N VAL A 265 -15.56 1.53 3.63
CA VAL A 265 -15.25 2.88 4.09
C VAL A 265 -16.48 3.76 3.97
N GLN A 266 -17.04 4.21 5.10
CA GLN A 266 -18.04 5.27 5.09
C GLN A 266 -17.31 6.62 5.06
N VAL A 267 -17.67 7.50 4.13
CA VAL A 267 -17.09 8.85 4.05
C VAL A 267 -18.21 9.86 4.21
N GLY A 268 -17.97 10.87 5.05
CA GLY A 268 -18.94 11.91 5.31
C GLY A 268 -18.28 13.25 5.60
N TRP A 269 -19.12 14.29 5.68
CA TRP A 269 -18.67 15.65 5.97
C TRP A 269 -18.22 15.73 7.42
N ALA A 270 -17.03 16.29 7.65
CA ALA A 270 -16.51 16.46 8.99
C ALA A 270 -17.39 17.43 9.78
N VAL A 271 -17.67 17.12 11.05
CA VAL A 271 -18.19 18.13 11.98
C VAL A 271 -17.13 19.21 12.21
N SER A 272 -17.55 20.44 12.49
CA SER A 272 -16.63 21.60 12.53
C SER A 272 -15.44 21.41 13.49
N SER A 273 -15.64 20.70 14.60
CA SER A 273 -14.59 20.42 15.60
C SER A 273 -13.58 19.34 15.18
N GLU A 274 -13.93 18.48 14.22
CA GLU A 274 -13.09 17.38 13.74
C GLU A 274 -12.43 17.68 12.39
N ARG A 275 -12.75 18.83 11.80
CA ARG A 275 -12.21 19.23 10.50
C ARG A 275 -10.69 19.39 10.59
N VAL A 276 -9.97 18.72 9.69
CA VAL A 276 -8.52 18.91 9.54
C VAL A 276 -8.28 20.26 8.86
N SER A 277 -7.60 21.16 9.57
CA SER A 277 -7.33 22.53 9.10
C SER A 277 -5.88 22.68 8.67
N MET A 278 -5.70 22.98 7.39
CA MET A 278 -4.43 23.40 6.77
C MET A 278 -4.74 24.24 5.53
N ALA A 279 -3.72 24.93 4.99
CA ALA A 279 -3.88 25.69 3.76
C ALA A 279 -4.27 24.76 2.59
N ALA A 280 -5.07 25.28 1.66
CA ALA A 280 -5.53 24.49 0.51
C ALA A 280 -4.34 24.01 -0.33
N GLU A 281 -3.35 24.87 -0.50
CA GLU A 281 -2.10 24.62 -1.21
C GLU A 281 -1.30 23.50 -0.53
N THR A 282 -1.30 23.43 0.81
CA THR A 282 -0.66 22.35 1.57
C THR A 282 -1.31 20.99 1.24
N PHE A 283 -2.65 20.92 1.18
CA PHE A 283 -3.33 19.69 0.77
C PHE A 283 -2.92 19.26 -0.65
N ARG A 284 -2.90 20.21 -1.60
CA ARG A 284 -2.49 19.92 -2.98
C ARG A 284 -1.04 19.43 -3.06
N LYS A 285 -0.12 20.11 -2.36
CA LYS A 285 1.30 19.73 -2.28
C LYS A 285 1.49 18.33 -1.70
N ILE A 286 0.82 18.02 -0.59
CA ILE A 286 0.87 16.68 0.02
C ILE A 286 0.31 15.63 -0.95
N GLY A 287 -0.84 15.88 -1.58
CA GLY A 287 -1.41 14.96 -2.57
C GLY A 287 -0.47 14.68 -3.75
N ALA A 288 0.12 15.73 -4.34
CA ALA A 288 1.11 15.61 -5.41
C ALA A 288 2.40 14.92 -4.95
N GLY A 289 2.83 15.17 -3.71
CA GLY A 289 3.97 14.51 -3.07
C GLY A 289 3.73 13.01 -2.91
N LEU A 290 2.59 12.61 -2.34
CA LEU A 290 2.19 11.20 -2.22
C LEU A 290 2.12 10.48 -3.56
N MET A 291 1.71 11.20 -4.62
CA MET A 291 1.69 10.67 -5.98
C MET A 291 3.07 10.55 -6.62
N ALA A 292 4.06 11.27 -6.10
CA ALA A 292 5.44 11.14 -6.51
C ALA A 292 6.18 10.04 -5.75
N LEU A 293 5.86 9.81 -4.46
CA LEU A 293 6.53 8.82 -3.62
C LEU A 293 6.52 7.42 -4.27
N ARG A 294 7.69 6.79 -4.32
CA ARG A 294 7.89 5.46 -4.88
C ARG A 294 8.85 4.67 -4.00
N SER A 295 8.76 3.36 -4.10
CA SER A 295 9.63 2.45 -3.37
C SER A 295 11.09 2.69 -3.72
N GLU A 296 11.91 3.02 -2.74
CA GLU A 296 13.34 3.28 -2.89
C GLU A 296 14.13 1.98 -2.73
N ARG A 297 14.47 1.30 -3.83
CA ARG A 297 15.12 -0.02 -3.82
C ARG A 297 16.64 0.07 -3.73
N ILE A 298 17.25 1.13 -4.24
CA ILE A 298 18.71 1.26 -4.30
C ILE A 298 19.24 2.33 -3.34
N LEU A 299 20.45 2.11 -2.83
CA LEU A 299 21.22 3.09 -2.07
C LEU A 299 22.39 3.60 -2.94
N PRO A 300 22.59 4.91 -3.11
CA PRO A 300 23.78 5.44 -3.77
C PRO A 300 25.06 4.92 -3.08
N GLY A 301 26.02 4.46 -3.88
CA GLY A 301 27.25 3.86 -3.36
C GLY A 301 27.21 2.34 -3.16
N VAL A 302 26.05 1.67 -3.31
CA VAL A 302 26.00 0.18 -3.32
C VAL A 302 25.80 -0.40 -4.72
N ASN A 303 25.78 0.47 -5.73
CA ASN A 303 25.49 0.08 -7.10
C ASN A 303 26.79 -0.15 -7.89
N ALA A 304 27.24 -1.40 -7.94
CA ALA A 304 28.44 -1.77 -8.67
C ALA A 304 28.23 -1.85 -10.20
N GLU A 305 27.02 -1.56 -10.70
CA GLU A 305 26.77 -1.55 -12.14
C GLU A 305 27.60 -0.47 -12.83
N GLU A 306 28.48 -0.87 -13.75
CA GLU A 306 29.34 0.05 -14.52
C GLU A 306 28.53 1.13 -15.26
N LYS A 307 27.36 0.73 -15.78
CA LYS A 307 26.40 1.61 -16.47
C LYS A 307 25.63 2.57 -15.55
N ALA A 308 25.76 2.45 -14.23
CA ALA A 308 25.09 3.37 -13.32
C ALA A 308 25.79 4.75 -13.38
N PRO A 309 25.03 5.85 -13.42
CA PRO A 309 25.61 7.19 -13.33
C PRO A 309 26.48 7.34 -12.07
N ALA A 310 27.46 8.26 -12.13
CA ALA A 310 28.47 8.42 -11.07
C ALA A 310 27.84 8.67 -9.69
N GLU A 311 26.77 9.45 -9.62
CA GLU A 311 26.05 9.77 -8.39
C GLU A 311 25.40 8.55 -7.72
N TYR A 312 25.11 7.47 -8.46
CA TYR A 312 24.61 6.21 -7.87
C TYR A 312 25.75 5.27 -7.44
N ARG A 313 26.97 5.52 -7.89
CA ARG A 313 28.17 4.72 -7.56
C ARG A 313 28.94 5.29 -6.37
N THR A 314 28.72 6.55 -6.02
CA THR A 314 29.37 7.21 -4.89
C THR A 314 28.50 7.18 -3.64
N PRO A 315 29.02 6.74 -2.48
CA PRO A 315 28.32 6.84 -1.21
C PRO A 315 28.07 8.30 -0.81
N GLN A 316 26.85 8.60 -0.39
CA GLN A 316 26.47 9.96 0.02
C GLN A 316 26.70 10.24 1.51
N GLY A 317 26.93 9.19 2.31
CA GLY A 317 27.39 9.31 3.70
C GLY A 317 26.51 10.21 4.56
N MET A 318 25.20 9.94 4.56
CA MET A 318 24.23 10.69 5.36
C MET A 318 23.89 9.94 6.64
N ASP A 319 23.74 10.66 7.74
CA ASP A 319 23.23 10.08 9.00
C ASP A 319 21.72 10.27 9.12
N VAL A 320 21.08 9.35 9.83
CA VAL A 320 19.65 9.37 10.12
C VAL A 320 19.49 9.59 11.62
N PRO A 321 18.92 10.71 12.08
CA PRO A 321 18.80 10.96 13.51
C PRO A 321 17.96 9.89 14.20
N ASP A 322 18.33 9.47 15.41
CA ASP A 322 17.58 8.47 16.19
C ASP A 322 16.16 8.96 16.54
N GLN A 323 15.97 10.27 16.70
CA GLN A 323 14.65 10.87 16.93
C GLN A 323 13.69 10.58 15.77
N LEU A 324 14.18 10.48 14.53
CA LEU A 324 13.35 10.08 13.38
C LEU A 324 12.85 8.64 13.56
N THR A 325 13.71 7.73 14.04
CA THR A 325 13.30 6.35 14.37
C THR A 325 12.24 6.34 15.46
N VAL A 326 12.41 7.16 16.51
CA VAL A 326 11.43 7.26 17.60
C VAL A 326 10.07 7.71 17.09
N MET A 327 10.02 8.73 16.22
CA MET A 327 8.77 9.24 15.66
C MET A 327 8.16 8.28 14.63
N ALA A 328 8.96 7.62 13.80
CA ALA A 328 8.49 6.59 12.89
C ALA A 328 7.89 5.40 13.66
N GLY A 329 8.52 4.98 14.75
CA GLY A 329 7.99 3.95 15.66
C GLY A 329 6.72 4.43 16.37
N ARG A 330 6.68 5.70 16.82
CA ARG A 330 5.47 6.30 17.41
C ARG A 330 4.31 6.27 16.42
N ALA A 331 4.54 6.62 15.15
CA ALA A 331 3.55 6.54 14.08
C ALA A 331 3.05 5.11 13.85
N ALA A 332 3.96 4.12 13.87
CA ALA A 332 3.62 2.70 13.75
C ALA A 332 2.70 2.23 14.90
N TYR A 333 3.07 2.51 16.15
CA TYR A 333 2.27 2.12 17.31
C TYR A 333 0.91 2.83 17.36
N ASN A 334 0.86 4.12 16.97
CA ASN A 334 -0.40 4.85 16.86
C ASN A 334 -1.34 4.19 15.82
N ALA A 335 -0.82 3.80 14.66
CA ALA A 335 -1.58 3.07 13.65
C ALA A 335 -2.05 1.70 14.19
N PHE A 336 -1.15 0.91 14.74
CA PHE A 336 -1.51 -0.43 15.23
C PHE A 336 -2.61 -0.37 16.30
N ALA A 337 -2.49 0.55 17.26
CA ALA A 337 -3.52 0.81 18.27
C ALA A 337 -4.86 1.26 17.63
N HIS A 338 -4.81 2.23 16.72
CA HIS A 338 -5.99 2.74 16.01
C HIS A 338 -6.76 1.63 15.26
N TRP A 339 -6.04 0.71 14.60
CA TRP A 339 -6.65 -0.33 13.77
C TRP A 339 -7.06 -1.58 14.54
N THR A 340 -6.38 -1.90 15.65
CA THR A 340 -6.73 -3.05 16.50
C THR A 340 -7.73 -2.71 17.60
N GLY A 341 -7.87 -1.43 17.95
CA GLY A 341 -8.66 -0.98 19.11
C GLY A 341 -7.99 -1.26 20.45
N CYS A 342 -6.77 -1.81 20.46
CA CYS A 342 -5.99 -1.99 21.68
C CYS A 342 -5.45 -0.66 22.16
N ASP A 343 -5.24 -0.55 23.48
CA ASP A 343 -4.49 0.56 24.02
C ASP A 343 -3.05 0.57 23.46
N ARG A 344 -2.43 1.74 23.51
CA ARG A 344 -1.14 1.95 22.86
C ARG A 344 0.01 1.21 23.56
N ASP A 345 -0.08 0.95 24.85
CA ASP A 345 0.99 0.23 25.56
C ASP A 345 0.91 -1.25 25.24
N ARG A 346 -0.30 -1.83 25.18
CA ARG A 346 -0.51 -3.18 24.64
C ARG A 346 -0.09 -3.30 23.18
N ALA A 347 -0.31 -2.26 22.37
CA ALA A 347 0.17 -2.24 20.99
C ALA A 347 1.71 -2.39 20.87
N LYS A 348 2.49 -1.86 21.82
CA LYS A 348 3.96 -2.04 21.84
C LYS A 348 4.38 -3.46 22.18
N GLU A 349 3.60 -4.15 22.98
CA GLU A 349 3.87 -5.53 23.38
C GLU A 349 3.56 -6.49 22.23
N LEU A 350 2.48 -6.22 21.48
CA LEU A 350 1.99 -7.06 20.40
C LEU A 350 2.73 -6.87 19.08
N LEU A 351 3.05 -5.63 18.71
CA LEU A 351 3.77 -5.32 17.47
C LEU A 351 5.27 -5.56 17.65
N LEU A 352 5.77 -6.66 17.10
CA LEU A 352 7.19 -7.01 17.19
C LEU A 352 7.98 -6.21 16.16
N LEU A 353 8.98 -5.47 16.62
CA LEU A 353 9.91 -4.71 15.80
C LEU A 353 11.33 -5.10 16.16
N ASP A 354 12.09 -5.52 15.16
CA ASP A 354 13.53 -5.71 15.25
C ASP A 354 14.24 -4.72 14.33
N ARG A 355 15.31 -4.09 14.81
CA ARG A 355 16.07 -3.05 14.09
C ARG A 355 17.48 -3.56 13.82
N ILE A 356 17.90 -3.47 12.57
CA ILE A 356 19.26 -3.74 12.13
C ILE A 356 19.84 -2.43 11.57
N ASP A 357 20.84 -1.89 12.26
CA ASP A 357 21.59 -0.72 11.81
C ASP A 357 22.77 -1.18 10.94
N ALA A 358 22.54 -1.21 9.63
CA ALA A 358 23.39 -1.86 8.63
C ALA A 358 24.83 -1.32 8.53
N LEU A 359 25.05 -0.10 9.04
CA LEU A 359 26.35 0.57 9.02
C LEU A 359 27.18 0.32 10.28
N THR A 360 26.68 -0.49 11.22
CA THR A 360 27.44 -0.94 12.41
C THR A 360 28.05 -2.32 12.16
N PRO A 361 29.18 -2.67 12.80
CA PRO A 361 29.77 -4.01 12.65
C PRO A 361 28.79 -5.16 12.95
N ASP A 362 28.01 -5.02 14.02
CA ASP A 362 26.99 -6.02 14.40
C ASP A 362 25.86 -6.10 13.37
N GLY A 363 25.43 -4.96 12.83
CA GLY A 363 24.40 -4.91 11.79
C GLY A 363 24.87 -5.48 10.46
N GLU A 364 26.10 -5.18 10.04
CA GLU A 364 26.72 -5.76 8.84
C GLU A 364 26.81 -7.29 8.96
N GLN A 365 27.28 -7.78 10.11
CA GLN A 365 27.35 -9.21 10.40
C GLN A 365 25.96 -9.85 10.38
N ARG A 366 24.95 -9.21 10.99
CA ARG A 366 23.56 -9.70 10.97
C ARG A 366 23.02 -9.79 9.54
N LEU A 367 23.31 -8.81 8.69
CA LEU A 367 22.87 -8.83 7.29
C LEU A 367 23.56 -9.92 6.48
N LYS A 368 24.85 -10.16 6.73
CA LYS A 368 25.59 -11.25 6.12
C LYS A 368 24.95 -12.60 6.47
N GLU A 369 24.68 -12.85 7.74
CA GLU A 369 24.00 -14.08 8.19
C GLU A 369 22.63 -14.27 7.52
N MET A 370 21.80 -13.22 7.47
CA MET A 370 20.49 -13.30 6.82
C MET A 370 20.61 -13.61 5.32
N ARG A 371 21.61 -13.05 4.63
CA ARG A 371 21.88 -13.33 3.22
C ARG A 371 22.34 -14.77 3.02
N ASP A 372 23.23 -15.27 3.88
CA ASP A 372 23.74 -16.63 3.81
C ASP A 372 22.62 -17.66 4.05
N GLU A 373 21.73 -17.40 5.02
CA GLU A 373 20.54 -18.21 5.27
C GLU A 373 19.58 -18.22 4.07
N GLN A 374 19.30 -17.06 3.50
CA GLN A 374 18.46 -16.95 2.29
C GLN A 374 19.06 -17.68 1.08
N ASN A 375 20.37 -17.59 0.89
CA ASN A 375 21.08 -18.33 -0.15
C ASN A 375 20.94 -19.84 0.07
N LEU A 376 21.16 -20.32 1.30
CA LEU A 376 20.98 -21.72 1.66
C LEU A 376 19.57 -22.23 1.36
N VAL A 377 18.53 -21.46 1.70
CA VAL A 377 17.14 -21.81 1.36
C VAL A 377 16.94 -21.91 -0.14
N THR A 378 17.54 -21.00 -0.91
CA THR A 378 17.44 -21.01 -2.38
C THR A 378 18.14 -22.22 -2.98
N ASP A 379 19.34 -22.55 -2.51
CA ASP A 379 20.10 -23.72 -2.94
C ASP A 379 19.31 -25.01 -2.70
N LYS A 380 18.75 -25.17 -1.49
CA LYS A 380 17.90 -26.31 -1.16
C LYS A 380 16.66 -26.39 -2.05
N LEU A 381 16.01 -25.26 -2.30
CA LEU A 381 14.84 -25.18 -3.16
C LEU A 381 15.16 -25.62 -4.60
N ILE A 382 16.22 -25.10 -5.20
CA ILE A 382 16.62 -25.45 -6.57
C ILE A 382 16.95 -26.94 -6.68
N ALA A 383 17.70 -27.48 -5.70
CA ALA A 383 18.08 -28.89 -5.70
C ALA A 383 16.89 -29.86 -5.61
N GLN A 384 15.78 -29.43 -5.01
CA GLN A 384 14.59 -30.27 -4.78
C GLN A 384 13.43 -30.02 -5.74
N LEU A 385 13.58 -29.09 -6.71
CA LEU A 385 12.54 -28.87 -7.70
C LEU A 385 12.30 -30.14 -8.54
N PRO A 386 11.04 -30.59 -8.73
CA PRO A 386 10.76 -31.80 -9.48
C PRO A 386 11.20 -31.66 -10.95
N LEU A 387 12.20 -32.45 -11.37
CA LEU A 387 12.74 -32.39 -12.73
C LEU A 387 11.68 -32.68 -13.80
N TRP A 388 10.70 -33.54 -13.49
CA TRP A 388 9.59 -33.84 -14.40
C TRP A 388 8.69 -32.62 -14.68
N ALA A 389 8.65 -31.64 -13.77
CA ALA A 389 7.90 -30.41 -13.95
C ALA A 389 8.79 -29.31 -14.58
N ASP A 390 10.04 -29.18 -14.14
CA ASP A 390 10.92 -28.09 -14.57
C ASP A 390 11.51 -28.31 -15.98
N LEU A 391 11.85 -29.55 -16.37
CA LEU A 391 12.42 -29.84 -17.69
C LEU A 391 11.45 -29.54 -18.85
N PRO A 392 10.17 -29.96 -18.81
CA PRO A 392 9.21 -29.59 -19.86
C PRO A 392 8.95 -28.09 -19.95
N MET A 393 9.16 -27.35 -18.85
CA MET A 393 9.06 -25.89 -18.82
C MET A 393 10.38 -25.18 -19.20
N GLY A 394 11.37 -25.89 -19.74
CA GLY A 394 12.65 -25.30 -20.17
C GLY A 394 13.48 -24.74 -19.01
N ARG A 395 13.39 -25.35 -17.82
CA ARG A 395 14.01 -24.90 -16.56
C ARG A 395 13.49 -23.54 -16.06
N ALA A 396 12.26 -23.16 -16.39
CA ALA A 396 11.68 -21.89 -15.98
C ALA A 396 11.55 -21.77 -14.45
N LEU A 397 11.28 -22.85 -13.72
CA LEU A 397 11.14 -22.83 -12.26
C LEU A 397 12.49 -22.55 -11.61
N SER A 398 13.54 -23.29 -11.99
CA SER A 398 14.89 -23.09 -11.45
C SER A 398 15.44 -21.69 -11.78
N ARG A 399 15.25 -21.21 -13.02
CA ARG A 399 15.67 -19.85 -13.40
C ARG A 399 14.94 -18.77 -12.60
N ASN A 400 13.65 -18.96 -12.31
CA ASN A 400 12.88 -18.01 -11.51
C ASN A 400 13.24 -18.06 -10.03
N ALA A 401 13.57 -19.24 -9.49
CA ALA A 401 14.13 -19.38 -8.14
C ALA A 401 15.46 -18.63 -8.01
N GLU A 402 16.37 -18.79 -8.99
CA GLU A 402 17.68 -18.14 -8.99
C GLU A 402 17.58 -16.60 -9.09
N LYS A 403 16.59 -16.08 -9.85
CA LYS A 403 16.27 -14.64 -9.85
C LYS A 403 15.88 -14.12 -8.47
N GLY A 404 15.35 -14.98 -7.59
CA GLY A 404 15.01 -14.67 -6.21
C GLY A 404 16.21 -14.13 -5.42
N ARG A 405 17.42 -14.68 -5.59
CA ARG A 405 18.62 -14.22 -4.86
C ARG A 405 18.89 -12.72 -5.02
N LYS A 406 18.70 -12.19 -6.24
CA LYS A 406 18.90 -10.76 -6.53
C LYS A 406 17.71 -9.90 -6.12
N ALA A 407 16.50 -10.45 -6.14
CA ALA A 407 15.28 -9.71 -5.82
C ALA A 407 15.13 -9.38 -4.31
N PHE A 408 15.87 -10.07 -3.45
CA PHE A 408 15.76 -9.96 -1.99
C PHE A 408 17.00 -9.38 -1.30
N ALA A 409 17.92 -8.78 -2.08
CA ALA A 409 19.08 -8.08 -1.54
C ALA A 409 18.63 -6.95 -0.59
N LEU A 410 18.83 -7.17 0.71
CA LEU A 410 18.57 -6.18 1.74
C LEU A 410 19.56 -5.03 1.59
N VAL A 411 19.05 -3.87 1.17
CA VAL A 411 19.79 -2.62 1.03
C VAL A 411 19.06 -1.54 1.83
N GLY A 412 19.74 -0.97 2.81
CA GLY A 412 19.21 0.06 3.70
C GLY A 412 20.28 0.46 4.72
N GLN A 413 20.20 1.67 5.25
CA GLN A 413 21.02 2.08 6.39
C GLN A 413 20.41 1.56 7.70
N ARG A 414 19.08 1.59 7.78
CA ARG A 414 18.31 0.94 8.85
C ARG A 414 17.30 -0.03 8.22
N ILE A 415 17.19 -1.21 8.80
CA ILE A 415 16.31 -2.27 8.35
C ILE A 415 15.46 -2.69 9.53
N TYR A 416 14.16 -2.74 9.32
CA TYR A 416 13.19 -3.09 10.35
C TYR A 416 12.47 -4.36 9.93
N ILE A 417 12.52 -5.39 10.78
CA ILE A 417 11.75 -6.62 10.64
C ILE A 417 10.54 -6.48 11.54
N VAL A 418 9.36 -6.62 10.95
CA VAL A 418 8.07 -6.44 11.63
C VAL A 418 7.34 -7.77 11.66
N GLY A 419 6.77 -8.10 12.82
CA GLY A 419 6.02 -9.34 13.00
C GLY A 419 5.05 -9.31 14.17
N LEU A 420 4.46 -10.47 14.43
CA LEU A 420 3.47 -10.71 15.46
C LEU A 420 3.74 -12.07 16.12
N SER A 421 3.10 -12.33 17.27
CA SER A 421 3.02 -13.67 17.84
C SER A 421 1.56 -14.11 17.94
N ALA A 422 1.22 -15.26 17.34
CA ALA A 422 -0.15 -15.75 17.31
C ALA A 422 -0.69 -16.01 18.73
N ARG A 423 0.16 -16.57 19.59
CA ARG A 423 -0.15 -16.82 21.00
C ARG A 423 -0.46 -15.53 21.78
N GLU A 424 0.32 -14.47 21.57
CA GLU A 424 0.09 -13.19 22.24
C GLU A 424 -1.18 -12.47 21.76
N LEU A 425 -1.50 -12.62 20.48
CA LEU A 425 -2.74 -12.09 19.91
C LEU A 425 -3.96 -12.84 20.40
N GLU A 426 -3.89 -14.17 20.50
CA GLU A 426 -4.95 -14.99 21.08
C GLU A 426 -5.22 -14.58 22.54
N ARG A 427 -4.16 -14.37 23.34
CA ARG A 427 -4.26 -13.84 24.71
C ARG A 427 -4.89 -12.45 24.76
N ALA A 428 -4.66 -11.62 23.74
CA ALA A 428 -5.29 -10.31 23.60
C ALA A 428 -6.69 -10.36 22.95
N ASN A 429 -7.23 -11.55 22.66
CA ASN A 429 -8.46 -11.76 21.90
C ASN A 429 -8.50 -11.05 20.53
N LEU A 430 -7.34 -10.81 19.93
CA LEU A 430 -7.23 -10.25 18.59
C LEU A 430 -7.25 -11.36 17.54
N ASP A 431 -7.99 -11.14 16.47
CA ASP A 431 -7.96 -12.02 15.30
C ASP A 431 -6.63 -11.85 14.53
N TRP A 432 -6.02 -12.97 14.15
CA TRP A 432 -4.73 -12.99 13.47
C TRP A 432 -4.75 -12.17 12.16
N ASP A 433 -5.73 -12.40 11.30
CA ASP A 433 -5.81 -11.74 9.99
C ASP A 433 -6.07 -10.23 10.12
N HIS A 434 -6.83 -9.84 11.15
CA HIS A 434 -7.05 -8.44 11.48
C HIS A 434 -5.76 -7.78 11.99
N ALA A 435 -5.01 -8.45 12.87
CA ALA A 435 -3.73 -7.96 13.34
C ALA A 435 -2.68 -7.85 12.21
N VAL A 436 -2.64 -8.79 11.26
CA VAL A 436 -1.79 -8.69 10.06
C VAL A 436 -2.16 -7.47 9.21
N ARG A 437 -3.47 -7.15 9.05
CA ARG A 437 -3.88 -5.90 8.40
C ARG A 437 -3.40 -4.67 9.19
N ALA A 438 -3.50 -4.69 10.52
CA ALA A 438 -3.00 -3.60 11.35
C ALA A 438 -1.47 -3.43 11.23
N VAL A 439 -0.69 -4.49 11.02
CA VAL A 439 0.75 -4.40 10.69
C VAL A 439 0.98 -3.68 9.38
N GLY A 440 0.20 -3.98 8.34
CA GLY A 440 0.29 -3.28 7.05
C GLY A 440 0.02 -1.78 7.20
N ALA A 441 -1.00 -1.41 7.97
CA ALA A 441 -1.31 -0.03 8.29
C ALA A 441 -0.20 0.65 9.10
N ALA A 442 0.37 -0.05 10.08
CA ALA A 442 1.48 0.46 10.89
C ALA A 442 2.74 0.72 10.04
N ALA A 443 3.09 -0.21 9.15
CA ALA A 443 4.19 -0.02 8.21
C ALA A 443 3.93 1.14 7.24
N SER A 444 2.70 1.27 6.71
CA SER A 444 2.29 2.38 5.86
C SER A 444 2.50 3.74 6.55
N ARG A 445 1.98 3.90 7.76
CA ARG A 445 2.05 5.16 8.51
C ARG A 445 3.46 5.51 8.94
N SER A 446 4.24 4.52 9.38
CA SER A 446 5.65 4.68 9.75
C SER A 446 6.53 5.09 8.56
N ALA A 447 6.37 4.40 7.43
CA ALA A 447 7.09 4.71 6.21
C ALA A 447 6.71 6.10 5.67
N LEU A 448 5.43 6.45 5.72
CA LEU A 448 4.95 7.76 5.27
C LEU A 448 5.55 8.89 6.11
N TYR A 449 5.61 8.72 7.44
CA TYR A 449 6.30 9.67 8.29
C TYR A 449 7.76 9.90 7.82
N ALA A 450 8.53 8.82 7.64
CA ALA A 450 9.93 8.92 7.24
C ALA A 450 10.13 9.59 5.86
N GLU A 451 9.27 9.29 4.88
CA GLU A 451 9.35 9.93 3.55
C GLU A 451 8.91 11.39 3.56
N LEU A 452 7.89 11.75 4.35
CA LEU A 452 7.52 13.16 4.52
C LEU A 452 8.70 13.94 5.10
N MET A 453 9.33 13.42 6.15
CA MET A 453 10.53 14.02 6.73
C MET A 453 11.69 14.12 5.72
N GLY A 454 11.81 13.13 4.83
CA GLY A 454 12.75 13.13 3.71
C GLY A 454 12.48 14.18 2.63
N THR A 455 11.35 14.88 2.69
CA THR A 455 10.98 15.98 1.78
C THR A 455 10.91 17.35 2.46
N VAL A 456 11.18 17.43 3.77
CA VAL A 456 11.18 18.69 4.51
C VAL A 456 12.43 19.48 4.17
N GLU A 457 12.25 20.75 3.79
CA GLU A 457 13.33 21.69 3.42
C GLU A 457 14.30 21.07 2.41
N LEU A 458 13.77 20.32 1.44
CA LEU A 458 14.58 19.66 0.41
C LEU A 458 15.36 20.72 -0.39
N PRO A 459 16.71 20.68 -0.39
CA PRO A 459 17.51 21.58 -1.20
C PRO A 459 17.20 21.42 -2.70
N ALA A 460 17.32 22.50 -3.46
CA ALA A 460 17.05 22.50 -4.91
C ALA A 460 17.98 21.56 -5.71
N ASP A 461 19.14 21.22 -5.14
CA ASP A 461 20.15 20.31 -5.69
C ASP A 461 20.04 18.88 -5.16
N CYS A 462 18.92 18.54 -4.50
CA CYS A 462 18.59 17.19 -4.03
C CYS A 462 17.22 16.74 -4.60
N ASP A 463 17.06 15.43 -4.86
CA ASP A 463 15.75 14.86 -5.20
C ASP A 463 14.93 14.45 -3.97
N LEU A 464 15.62 13.95 -2.96
CA LEU A 464 15.03 13.37 -1.75
C LEU A 464 16.12 13.40 -0.68
N LEU A 465 15.78 13.32 0.61
CA LEU A 465 16.78 13.13 1.69
C LEU A 465 16.65 11.77 2.37
N CYS A 466 15.45 11.18 2.31
CA CYS A 466 15.21 9.82 2.77
C CYS A 466 14.09 9.16 1.97
N GLY A 467 14.24 7.87 1.71
CA GLY A 467 13.06 7.09 1.34
C GLY A 467 13.15 5.61 1.67
N ILE A 468 12.03 4.96 1.40
CA ILE A 468 11.66 3.70 2.02
C ILE A 468 11.39 2.61 0.98
N CYS A 469 11.70 1.37 1.34
CA CYS A 469 11.20 0.18 0.65
C CYS A 469 10.44 -0.70 1.65
N LEU A 470 9.20 -1.07 1.33
CA LEU A 470 8.45 -2.11 2.04
C LEU A 470 8.58 -3.42 1.24
N MET A 471 9.02 -4.51 1.88
CA MET A 471 9.36 -5.78 1.26
C MET A 471 8.80 -6.96 2.05
N ALA A 472 8.02 -7.80 1.38
CA ALA A 472 7.69 -9.14 1.88
C ALA A 472 8.62 -10.22 1.34
N GLY A 473 9.45 -9.90 0.34
CA GLY A 473 10.33 -10.86 -0.33
C GLY A 473 11.26 -11.63 0.61
N PRO A 474 12.08 -10.93 1.43
CA PRO A 474 12.92 -11.56 2.46
C PRO A 474 12.12 -12.45 3.42
N VAL A 475 10.90 -12.04 3.78
CA VAL A 475 10.01 -12.79 4.66
C VAL A 475 9.46 -14.03 3.97
N ASN A 476 9.04 -13.94 2.71
CA ASN A 476 8.56 -15.07 1.92
C ASN A 476 9.65 -16.13 1.76
N GLN A 477 10.88 -15.72 1.54
CA GLN A 477 12.01 -16.63 1.42
C GLN A 477 12.32 -17.31 2.76
N ASN A 478 12.34 -16.56 3.87
CA ASN A 478 12.48 -17.15 5.19
C ASN A 478 11.31 -18.09 5.52
N ASP A 479 10.07 -17.78 5.11
CA ASP A 479 8.91 -18.64 5.33
C ASP A 479 8.99 -19.96 4.55
N ILE A 480 9.52 -19.96 3.32
CA ILE A 480 9.90 -21.21 2.63
C ILE A 480 10.90 -22.01 3.48
N GLY A 481 11.91 -21.35 4.04
CA GLY A 481 12.87 -21.94 4.95
C GLY A 481 12.23 -22.59 6.18
N LYS A 482 11.30 -21.88 6.83
CA LYS A 482 10.56 -22.36 8.00
C LYS A 482 9.69 -23.57 7.67
N GLN A 483 8.87 -23.47 6.62
CA GLN A 483 7.89 -24.50 6.27
C GLN A 483 8.55 -25.79 5.76
N PHE A 484 9.67 -25.68 5.03
CA PHE A 484 10.22 -26.83 4.30
C PHE A 484 11.61 -27.28 4.77
N TYR A 485 12.39 -26.40 5.43
CA TYR A 485 13.80 -26.66 5.70
C TYR A 485 14.24 -26.45 7.16
N GLY A 486 13.30 -26.20 8.08
CA GLY A 486 13.58 -26.04 9.52
C GLY A 486 14.40 -24.81 9.88
N VAL A 487 14.39 -23.78 9.01
CA VAL A 487 15.07 -22.50 9.27
C VAL A 487 14.26 -21.70 10.31
N PRO A 488 14.89 -21.03 11.28
CA PRO A 488 14.16 -20.21 12.26
C PRO A 488 13.53 -18.95 11.63
N ASP A 489 12.54 -18.36 12.31
CA ASP A 489 11.98 -17.06 11.92
C ASP A 489 13.03 -15.94 12.06
N LEU A 490 12.98 -14.93 11.19
CA LEU A 490 13.93 -13.81 11.22
C LEU A 490 13.94 -13.08 12.58
N LEU A 491 12.80 -13.04 13.28
CA LEU A 491 12.65 -12.43 14.60
C LEU A 491 13.10 -13.34 15.75
N GLN A 492 13.32 -14.63 15.52
CA GLN A 492 13.63 -15.61 16.57
C GLN A 492 14.92 -15.23 17.32
N ARG A 493 15.93 -14.69 16.63
CA ARG A 493 17.22 -14.32 17.25
C ARG A 493 17.06 -13.40 18.45
N ASN A 494 16.19 -12.39 18.33
CA ASN A 494 15.95 -11.40 19.38
C ASN A 494 14.76 -11.76 20.27
N ARG A 495 14.14 -12.93 20.04
CA ARG A 495 12.99 -13.47 20.77
C ARG A 495 13.12 -14.99 20.92
N PRO A 496 14.19 -15.52 21.55
CA PRO A 496 14.48 -16.95 21.56
C PRO A 496 13.39 -17.79 22.24
N ASP A 497 12.77 -17.25 23.29
CA ASP A 497 11.69 -17.91 24.05
C ASP A 497 10.28 -17.61 23.50
N GLY A 498 10.20 -16.82 22.43
CA GLY A 498 8.96 -16.42 21.80
C GLY A 498 8.54 -17.35 20.66
N ASP A 499 7.33 -17.11 20.16
CA ASP A 499 6.80 -17.69 18.92
C ASP A 499 6.47 -16.55 17.93
N PRO A 500 7.51 -15.88 17.37
CA PRO A 500 7.33 -14.78 16.45
C PRO A 500 7.09 -15.28 15.02
N THR A 501 6.29 -14.52 14.28
CA THR A 501 6.15 -14.64 12.84
C THR A 501 6.52 -13.31 12.19
N SER A 502 7.61 -13.31 11.44
CA SER A 502 7.98 -12.21 10.56
C SER A 502 6.94 -12.02 9.45
N LEU A 503 6.55 -10.78 9.18
CA LEU A 503 5.50 -10.44 8.22
C LEU A 503 5.98 -9.48 7.14
N LEU A 504 6.80 -8.50 7.51
CA LEU A 504 7.29 -7.48 6.59
C LEU A 504 8.68 -7.03 6.99
N VAL A 505 9.52 -6.74 5.99
CA VAL A 505 10.75 -5.98 6.19
C VAL A 505 10.59 -4.62 5.54
N TRP A 506 11.00 -3.55 6.22
CA TRP A 506 11.18 -2.28 5.53
C TRP A 506 12.53 -1.64 5.81
N THR A 507 13.02 -0.88 4.84
CA THR A 507 14.35 -0.29 4.87
C THR A 507 14.27 1.21 4.76
N LEU A 508 15.07 1.90 5.56
CA LEU A 508 15.29 3.33 5.47
C LEU A 508 16.63 3.62 4.81
N LYS A 509 16.63 4.58 3.89
CA LYS A 509 17.79 5.02 3.12
C LYS A 509 17.86 6.54 3.11
N ALA A 510 18.83 7.14 3.79
CA ALA A 510 19.19 8.54 3.58
C ALA A 510 20.10 8.67 2.37
N LYS A 511 19.67 9.52 1.44
CA LYS A 511 20.29 9.75 0.14
C LYS A 511 19.74 11.04 -0.45
N THR A 512 20.58 11.81 -1.13
CA THR A 512 20.21 13.02 -1.89
C THR A 512 19.60 12.70 -3.27
N VAL A 513 19.86 11.49 -3.79
CA VAL A 513 19.37 11.03 -5.09
C VAL A 513 18.31 9.93 -4.92
N ALA A 514 17.12 10.13 -5.49
CA ALA A 514 16.02 9.16 -5.42
C ALA A 514 16.22 7.97 -6.39
N ASP A 515 15.37 6.95 -6.28
CA ASP A 515 15.38 5.83 -7.21
C ASP A 515 15.15 6.30 -8.66
N PRO A 516 15.82 5.67 -9.64
CA PRO A 516 15.73 6.05 -11.05
C PRO A 516 14.29 5.98 -11.57
N ILE A 517 13.85 7.00 -12.30
CA ILE A 517 12.48 7.07 -12.86
C ILE A 517 12.22 5.92 -13.84
N GLY A 518 13.24 5.44 -14.56
CA GLY A 518 13.09 4.29 -15.46
C GLY A 518 12.69 3.01 -14.74
N ASN A 519 12.86 2.91 -13.41
CA ASN A 519 12.27 1.81 -12.64
C ASN A 519 10.73 1.90 -12.54
N GLU A 520 10.14 3.10 -12.64
CA GLU A 520 8.68 3.25 -12.68
C GLU A 520 8.09 2.88 -14.04
N GLU A 521 8.92 2.87 -15.10
CA GLU A 521 8.49 2.50 -16.45
C GLU A 521 7.90 1.07 -16.47
N GLN A 522 8.44 0.14 -15.68
CA GLN A 522 7.88 -1.22 -15.56
C GLN A 522 6.44 -1.26 -14.98
N LEU A 523 6.00 -0.17 -14.34
CA LEU A 523 4.68 -0.03 -13.74
C LEU A 523 3.73 0.80 -14.61
N LEU A 524 4.22 1.43 -15.68
CA LEU A 524 3.46 2.37 -16.49
C LEU A 524 3.48 2.05 -17.99
N ASN A 525 4.44 1.24 -18.45
CA ASN A 525 4.64 0.87 -19.84
C ASN A 525 4.51 -0.66 -20.00
N PRO A 526 3.48 -1.16 -20.71
CA PRO A 526 3.30 -2.58 -20.99
C PRO A 526 4.53 -3.24 -21.64
N ALA A 527 5.24 -2.54 -22.52
CA ALA A 527 6.40 -3.07 -23.22
C ALA A 527 7.62 -3.29 -22.31
N ARG A 528 7.60 -2.73 -21.10
CA ARG A 528 8.67 -2.78 -20.10
C ARG A 528 8.23 -3.44 -18.81
N GLN A 529 7.01 -3.98 -18.77
CA GLN A 529 6.43 -4.61 -17.59
C GLN A 529 7.26 -5.81 -17.14
N GLY A 530 7.66 -5.81 -15.87
CA GLY A 530 8.37 -6.93 -15.26
C GLY A 530 7.45 -8.11 -14.94
N ALA A 531 7.98 -9.33 -14.92
CA ALA A 531 7.19 -10.56 -14.70
C ALA A 531 6.53 -10.68 -13.30
N LEU A 532 6.89 -9.81 -12.36
CA LEU A 532 6.44 -9.85 -10.95
C LEU A 532 5.64 -8.59 -10.55
N VAL A 533 5.31 -7.72 -11.50
CA VAL A 533 4.62 -6.45 -11.23
C VAL A 533 3.52 -6.24 -12.26
N ASP A 534 2.37 -5.74 -11.83
CA ASP A 534 1.32 -5.27 -12.73
C ASP A 534 1.58 -3.82 -13.18
N LEU A 535 0.84 -3.38 -14.20
CA LEU A 535 0.76 -1.95 -14.52
C LEU A 535 -0.11 -1.24 -13.47
N ARG A 536 0.18 0.04 -13.24
CA ARG A 536 -0.65 0.90 -12.39
C ARG A 536 -2.03 0.96 -13.02
N ALA A 537 -3.03 0.64 -12.20
CA ALA A 537 -4.39 0.58 -12.67
C ALA A 537 -4.90 1.95 -13.09
N CYS A 538 -5.77 1.95 -14.08
CA CYS A 538 -6.52 3.11 -14.50
C CYS A 538 -7.84 3.18 -13.70
N PRO A 539 -8.43 4.38 -13.48
CA PRO A 539 -9.66 4.51 -12.71
C PRO A 539 -10.79 3.60 -13.23
N HIS A 540 -11.02 3.58 -14.54
CA HIS A 540 -12.08 2.78 -15.18
C HIS A 540 -11.86 1.26 -15.12
N GLU A 541 -10.64 0.79 -14.81
CA GLU A 541 -10.34 -0.65 -14.76
C GLU A 541 -10.73 -1.26 -13.43
N ILE A 542 -10.57 -0.51 -12.33
CA ILE A 542 -10.72 -1.04 -10.98
C ILE A 542 -11.67 -0.23 -10.09
N CYS A 543 -12.05 0.99 -10.47
CA CYS A 543 -13.00 1.82 -9.75
C CYS A 543 -14.32 1.90 -10.51
N GLN A 544 -15.41 1.62 -9.80
CA GLN A 544 -16.77 1.83 -10.27
C GLN A 544 -17.48 2.82 -9.34
N VAL A 545 -18.36 3.62 -9.90
CA VAL A 545 -19.22 4.57 -9.17
C VAL A 545 -20.67 4.22 -9.47
N GLU A 546 -21.51 4.28 -8.45
CA GLU A 546 -22.96 4.14 -8.62
C GLU A 546 -23.52 5.41 -9.26
N GLU A 547 -24.13 5.28 -10.43
CA GLU A 547 -24.87 6.33 -11.11
C GLU A 547 -26.25 5.78 -11.49
N ALA A 548 -27.32 6.47 -11.08
CA ALA A 548 -28.70 6.06 -11.36
C ALA A 548 -29.03 4.59 -11.02
N GLY A 549 -28.43 4.05 -9.95
CA GLY A 549 -28.63 2.66 -9.49
C GLY A 549 -27.76 1.61 -10.18
N GLU A 550 -26.89 2.00 -11.12
CA GLU A 550 -25.94 1.10 -11.78
C GLU A 550 -24.49 1.44 -11.44
N LEU A 551 -23.63 0.41 -11.35
CA LEU A 551 -22.20 0.61 -11.19
C LEU A 551 -21.55 0.84 -12.56
N VAL A 552 -21.08 2.06 -12.80
CA VAL A 552 -20.39 2.44 -14.04
C VAL A 552 -18.89 2.63 -13.80
N PRO A 553 -18.03 2.34 -14.79
CA PRO A 553 -16.59 2.58 -14.66
C PRO A 553 -16.27 4.07 -14.45
N MET A 554 -15.43 4.35 -13.46
CA MET A 554 -15.04 5.72 -13.15
C MET A 554 -14.21 6.35 -14.28
N ARG A 555 -14.54 7.58 -14.68
CA ARG A 555 -13.82 8.34 -15.73
C ARG A 555 -13.71 7.60 -17.06
N GLN A 556 -14.83 7.00 -17.49
CA GLN A 556 -15.04 6.48 -18.84
C GLN A 556 -16.37 7.01 -19.38
N ARG A 557 -16.33 7.97 -20.30
CA ARG A 557 -17.54 8.62 -20.84
C ARG A 557 -17.37 9.00 -22.30
N GLY A 558 -18.36 8.66 -23.14
CA GLY A 558 -18.37 9.03 -24.56
C GLY A 558 -17.13 8.56 -25.34
N GLY A 559 -16.62 7.36 -25.03
CA GLY A 559 -15.38 6.82 -25.62
C GLY A 559 -14.08 7.38 -25.04
N ARG A 560 -14.14 8.47 -24.26
CA ARG A 560 -12.98 9.04 -23.56
C ARG A 560 -12.69 8.24 -22.29
N ARG A 561 -11.41 7.94 -22.06
CA ARG A 561 -10.87 7.38 -20.80
C ARG A 561 -10.03 8.43 -20.10
N ASN A 562 -9.85 8.29 -18.78
CA ASN A 562 -8.99 9.19 -18.02
C ASN A 562 -7.62 9.36 -18.68
N GLN A 563 -7.17 10.60 -18.81
CA GLN A 563 -5.77 10.93 -19.08
C GLN A 563 -5.26 11.96 -18.08
N GLU A 564 -6.08 12.37 -17.10
CA GLU A 564 -5.68 13.37 -16.13
C GLU A 564 -4.79 12.72 -15.08
N ARG A 565 -3.83 13.50 -14.58
CA ARG A 565 -2.98 13.14 -13.45
C ARG A 565 -3.54 13.79 -12.19
N ALA A 566 -3.72 13.03 -11.12
CA ALA A 566 -4.25 13.58 -9.86
C ALA A 566 -3.29 14.65 -9.30
N PHE A 567 -3.80 15.79 -8.81
CA PHE A 567 -2.96 16.89 -8.34
C PHE A 567 -1.96 17.41 -9.39
N ALA A 568 -2.39 17.52 -10.66
CA ALA A 568 -1.56 18.02 -11.75
C ALA A 568 -1.23 19.53 -11.63
N ASP A 569 -2.04 20.28 -10.89
CA ASP A 569 -1.89 21.71 -10.61
C ASP A 569 -0.59 22.06 -9.89
N ILE A 570 -0.02 21.15 -9.10
CA ILE A 570 1.28 21.35 -8.44
C ILE A 570 2.46 21.33 -9.42
N ASN A 571 2.27 20.80 -10.63
CA ASN A 571 3.27 20.86 -11.69
C ASN A 571 4.62 20.18 -11.36
N ASN A 572 4.64 19.12 -10.53
CA ASN A 572 5.85 18.37 -10.15
C ASN A 572 6.17 17.20 -11.11
N PHE A 573 6.04 17.41 -12.42
CA PHE A 573 6.34 16.38 -13.42
C PHE A 573 7.83 16.36 -13.76
N ALA A 574 8.38 15.15 -13.92
CA ALA A 574 9.74 14.99 -14.37
C ALA A 574 9.92 15.46 -15.82
N ALA A 575 11.04 16.12 -16.06
CA ALA A 575 11.47 16.63 -17.35
C ALA A 575 12.95 16.28 -17.57
N GLY A 576 13.38 16.26 -18.83
CA GLY A 576 14.78 16.13 -19.22
C GLY A 576 15.59 17.41 -19.01
N PRO A 577 16.85 17.41 -19.46
CA PRO A 577 17.66 18.63 -19.56
C PRO A 577 16.88 19.76 -20.25
N ASP A 578 17.16 21.00 -19.85
CA ASP A 578 16.50 22.21 -20.38
C ASP A 578 14.96 22.23 -20.22
N SER A 579 14.43 21.49 -19.25
CA SER A 579 12.99 21.34 -18.99
C SER A 579 12.22 20.68 -20.14
N GLN A 580 12.88 19.87 -20.97
CA GLN A 580 12.22 19.12 -22.03
C GLN A 580 11.18 18.15 -21.45
N GLU A 581 9.92 18.30 -21.84
CA GLU A 581 8.85 17.45 -21.33
C GLU A 581 8.91 16.03 -21.87
N ILE A 582 8.57 15.07 -21.02
CA ILE A 582 8.27 13.69 -21.45
C ILE A 582 6.88 13.70 -22.09
N ALA A 583 6.78 13.33 -23.36
CA ALA A 583 5.53 13.36 -24.11
C ALA A 583 4.41 12.57 -23.40
N GLY A 584 3.24 13.18 -23.19
CA GLY A 584 2.09 12.55 -22.51
C GLY A 584 2.21 12.40 -20.98
N ASN A 585 3.34 12.79 -20.37
CA ASN A 585 3.54 12.61 -18.93
C ASN A 585 2.54 13.39 -18.07
N ARG A 586 2.30 14.66 -18.44
CA ARG A 586 1.28 15.52 -17.82
C ARG A 586 -0.15 15.03 -18.04
N GLY A 587 -0.35 14.22 -19.07
CA GLY A 587 -1.67 13.79 -19.50
C GLY A 587 -2.53 14.93 -20.05
N SER A 588 -3.85 14.74 -20.07
CA SER A 588 -4.81 15.77 -20.45
C SER A 588 -5.92 15.89 -19.41
N ALA A 589 -6.35 17.11 -19.13
CA ALA A 589 -7.38 17.36 -18.12
C ALA A 589 -8.69 16.63 -18.46
N TRP A 590 -9.39 16.16 -17.42
CA TRP A 590 -10.78 15.74 -17.58
C TRP A 590 -11.64 16.98 -17.86
N PRO A 591 -12.63 16.92 -18.75
CA PRO A 591 -13.45 18.08 -19.08
C PRO A 591 -14.04 18.73 -17.82
N ALA A 592 -13.85 20.04 -17.67
CA ALA A 592 -14.20 20.76 -16.44
C ALA A 592 -15.68 20.63 -16.06
N GLY A 593 -16.58 20.56 -17.06
CA GLY A 593 -18.00 20.34 -16.82
C GLY A 593 -18.34 18.94 -16.28
N TRP A 594 -17.48 17.94 -16.53
CA TRP A 594 -17.64 16.60 -15.96
C TRP A 594 -16.97 16.52 -14.58
N SER A 595 -15.72 16.96 -14.48
CA SER A 595 -14.97 16.88 -13.21
C SER A 595 -15.61 17.67 -12.06
N ARG A 596 -16.26 18.80 -12.37
CA ARG A 596 -16.96 19.63 -11.38
C ARG A 596 -18.43 19.24 -11.19
N ALA A 597 -18.96 18.31 -11.98
CA ALA A 597 -20.33 17.84 -11.79
C ALA A 597 -20.44 17.16 -10.42
N ALA A 598 -21.56 17.42 -9.73
CA ALA A 598 -21.94 16.62 -8.58
C ALA A 598 -22.22 15.19 -9.06
N LEU A 599 -21.51 14.22 -8.48
CA LEU A 599 -21.70 12.81 -8.81
C LEU A 599 -23.07 12.31 -8.34
N TRP A 600 -23.50 12.80 -7.18
CA TRP A 600 -24.84 12.59 -6.63
C TRP A 600 -25.45 13.95 -6.25
N PRO A 601 -26.39 14.50 -7.05
CA PRO A 601 -26.91 15.86 -6.86
C PRO A 601 -27.95 15.96 -5.72
N GLU A 602 -28.57 14.86 -5.33
CA GLU A 602 -29.60 14.84 -4.29
C GLU A 602 -28.96 14.91 -2.89
N ALA A 603 -29.25 15.97 -2.14
CA ALA A 603 -28.96 16.02 -0.71
C ALA A 603 -30.15 15.41 0.06
N PHE A 604 -29.86 14.56 1.05
CA PHE A 604 -30.92 14.05 1.92
C PHE A 604 -31.61 15.19 2.69
N PRO A 605 -32.94 15.13 2.86
CA PRO A 605 -33.57 15.88 3.95
C PRO A 605 -33.02 15.36 5.30
N PRO A 606 -32.87 16.23 6.31
CA PRO A 606 -32.35 15.82 7.61
C PRO A 606 -33.21 14.69 8.22
N VAL A 607 -32.53 13.73 8.89
CA VAL A 607 -33.11 12.51 9.48
C VAL A 607 -34.29 12.80 10.44
N SER A 608 -34.41 14.02 10.97
CA SER A 608 -35.56 14.46 11.76
C SER A 608 -36.90 14.45 11.01
N ALA A 609 -36.90 14.33 9.68
CA ALA A 609 -38.11 14.23 8.87
C ALA A 609 -38.61 12.78 8.65
N LEU A 610 -37.85 11.75 9.05
CA LEU A 610 -38.14 10.34 8.74
C LEU A 610 -38.64 9.50 9.92
N THR A 611 -38.82 10.08 11.11
CA THR A 611 -39.38 9.37 12.29
C THR A 611 -40.91 9.20 12.24
N GLY A 612 -41.56 9.44 11.10
CA GLY A 612 -43.03 9.48 11.01
C GLY A 612 -43.76 8.16 10.75
N LYS A 613 -43.14 7.13 10.14
CA LYS A 613 -43.85 5.86 9.83
C LYS A 613 -42.90 4.66 9.77
N THR A 614 -42.95 3.83 10.79
CA THR A 614 -42.47 2.43 10.74
C THR A 614 -43.34 1.66 9.74
N PRO A 615 -42.79 1.02 8.68
CA PRO A 615 -43.57 0.10 7.86
C PRO A 615 -43.83 -1.15 8.71
N SER A 616 -45.09 -1.48 8.96
CA SER A 616 -45.45 -2.75 9.59
C SER A 616 -45.07 -3.88 8.63
N ILE A 617 -44.09 -4.70 9.01
CA ILE A 617 -43.88 -6.00 8.39
C ILE A 617 -44.97 -6.92 8.97
N LYS A 618 -45.96 -7.27 8.16
CA LYS A 618 -46.93 -8.32 8.52
C LYS A 618 -46.36 -9.68 8.12
N GLY A 619 -46.25 -10.54 9.13
CA GLY A 619 -46.54 -11.99 9.15
C GLY A 619 -45.84 -12.86 8.13
#